data_AF-A0A2N1C4Z7-F1
#
_entry.id   AF-A0A2N1C4Z7-F1
#
_cell.length_a   1.000
_cell.length_b   1.000
_cell.length_c   1.000
_cell.angle_alpha   90.00
_cell.angle_beta   90.00
_cell.angle_gamma   90.00
#
_symmetry.space_group_name_H-M   'P 1'
#
loop_
_entity.id
_entity.type
_entity.pdbx_description
1 polymer ?
#
loop_
_entity_poly.entity_id
_entity_poly.type
_entity_poly.pdbx_seq_one_letter_code
_entity_poly.pdbx_strand_id
1 'polypeptide(L)'
;MKLNDPKKIEDMLNDCHRDLSFVAVSMGKPDSLSNIFLLNMYLFKALDNEILLWLKNLDNGSIVTLASRNIFELYLILIEVNQNEHSMKRFFAQLGNDRDELNDAFMNKCEAVGYELSDNDKNIIQEELDKSPFENIETHCFRMRYLAKTHGYQEDYDFFYKLSSKLIHPSAYKVLGVVDASPQYEVVAMTGYHFISKATDFAVDFYNKNVVLAKHNT
;
A
#
# COMPACT_ATOMS: atom_id res chain seq x y z
N MET A 1 12.62 -28.80 -7.50
CA MET A 1 11.17 -28.61 -7.35
C MET A 1 10.89 -27.15 -7.64
N LYS A 2 10.22 -26.81 -8.75
CA LYS A 2 9.82 -25.41 -8.99
C LYS A 2 8.81 -25.06 -7.90
N LEU A 3 9.08 -24.01 -7.15
CA LEU A 3 8.31 -23.70 -5.93
C LEU A 3 6.94 -23.08 -6.26
N ASN A 4 6.73 -22.60 -7.49
CA ASN A 4 5.43 -22.14 -7.95
C ASN A 4 5.13 -22.51 -9.41
N ASP A 5 3.85 -22.81 -9.65
CA ASP A 5 3.22 -22.72 -10.96
C ASP A 5 2.80 -21.25 -11.14
N PRO A 6 3.36 -20.50 -12.11
CA PRO A 6 2.98 -19.12 -12.38
C PRO A 6 1.48 -18.93 -12.52
N LYS A 7 0.80 -19.93 -13.10
CA LYS A 7 -0.66 -19.94 -13.24
C LYS A 7 -1.37 -19.96 -11.89
N LYS A 8 -0.82 -20.69 -10.91
CA LYS A 8 -1.36 -20.71 -9.56
C LYS A 8 -1.29 -19.33 -8.90
N ILE A 9 -0.15 -18.62 -9.04
CA ILE A 9 -0.04 -17.26 -8.49
C ILE A 9 -1.04 -16.33 -9.16
N GLU A 10 -1.14 -16.39 -10.49
CA GLU A 10 -2.10 -15.60 -11.26
C GLU A 10 -3.55 -15.85 -10.82
N ASP A 11 -3.99 -17.12 -10.74
CA ASP A 11 -5.33 -17.49 -10.29
C ASP A 11 -5.62 -16.94 -8.89
N MET A 12 -4.65 -17.04 -7.97
CA MET A 12 -4.79 -16.54 -6.59
C MET A 12 -4.85 -15.01 -6.51
N LEU A 13 -4.05 -14.32 -7.32
CA LEU A 13 -4.10 -12.87 -7.44
C LEU A 13 -5.46 -12.41 -7.99
N ASN A 14 -6.00 -13.11 -8.98
CA ASN A 14 -7.33 -12.83 -9.53
C ASN A 14 -8.44 -13.02 -8.47
N ASP A 15 -8.36 -14.07 -7.65
CA ASP A 15 -9.29 -14.27 -6.52
C ASP A 15 -9.22 -13.11 -5.52
N CYS A 16 -8.01 -12.72 -5.10
CA CYS A 16 -7.82 -11.61 -4.18
C CYS A 16 -8.31 -10.27 -4.76
N HIS A 17 -8.04 -10.00 -6.03
CA HIS A 17 -8.53 -8.83 -6.75
C HIS A 17 -10.05 -8.77 -6.73
N ARG A 18 -10.71 -9.88 -7.11
CA ARG A 18 -12.17 -9.98 -7.11
C ARG A 18 -12.75 -9.63 -5.74
N ASP A 19 -12.20 -10.21 -4.68
CA ASP A 19 -12.73 -10.07 -3.34
C ASP A 19 -12.50 -8.65 -2.78
N LEU A 20 -11.31 -8.08 -2.95
CA LEU A 20 -11.01 -6.70 -2.54
C LEU A 20 -11.82 -5.67 -3.32
N SER A 21 -11.93 -5.82 -4.64
CA SER A 21 -12.78 -4.98 -5.49
C SER A 21 -14.25 -5.04 -5.04
N PHE A 22 -14.77 -6.24 -4.77
CA PHE A 22 -16.14 -6.40 -4.27
C PHE A 22 -16.34 -5.70 -2.93
N VAL A 23 -15.42 -5.90 -1.97
CA VAL A 23 -15.49 -5.26 -0.65
C VAL A 23 -15.47 -3.75 -0.78
N ALA A 24 -14.51 -3.18 -1.51
CA ALA A 24 -14.35 -1.74 -1.66
C ALA A 24 -15.56 -1.06 -2.30
N VAL A 25 -16.19 -1.70 -3.30
CA VAL A 25 -17.44 -1.22 -3.92
C VAL A 25 -18.62 -1.34 -2.97
N SER A 26 -18.71 -2.44 -2.22
CA SER A 26 -19.85 -2.75 -1.34
C SER A 26 -19.91 -1.89 -0.08
N MET A 27 -18.80 -1.22 0.29
CA MET A 27 -18.75 -0.31 1.44
C MET A 27 -19.61 0.94 1.23
N GLY A 28 -19.88 1.37 -0.01
CA GLY A 28 -20.74 2.51 -0.31
C GLY A 28 -19.96 3.75 -0.76
N LYS A 29 -20.58 4.94 -0.66
CA LYS A 29 -19.99 6.19 -1.14
C LYS A 29 -19.05 6.79 -0.09
N PRO A 30 -17.86 7.30 -0.47
CA PRO A 30 -16.90 7.91 0.46
C PRO A 30 -17.53 8.91 1.42
N ASP A 31 -18.36 9.83 0.93
CA ASP A 31 -18.97 10.92 1.71
C ASP A 31 -19.96 10.44 2.79
N SER A 32 -20.36 9.17 2.75
CA SER A 32 -21.28 8.55 3.72
C SER A 32 -20.58 7.67 4.75
N LEU A 33 -19.26 7.51 4.65
CA LEU A 33 -18.48 6.65 5.53
C LEU A 33 -17.92 7.42 6.72
N SER A 34 -17.87 6.77 7.88
CA SER A 34 -17.05 7.27 8.99
C SER A 34 -15.56 7.09 8.69
N ASN A 35 -14.71 7.85 9.39
CA ASN A 35 -13.27 7.94 9.10
C ASN A 35 -12.57 6.58 9.00
N ILE A 36 -12.90 5.63 9.89
CA ILE A 36 -12.27 4.29 9.88
C ILE A 36 -12.68 3.45 8.66
N PHE A 37 -13.95 3.51 8.25
CA PHE A 37 -14.42 2.81 7.06
C PHE A 37 -13.86 3.47 5.79
N LEU A 38 -13.80 4.80 5.78
CA LEU A 38 -13.22 5.56 4.69
C LEU A 38 -11.75 5.18 4.48
N LEU A 39 -10.95 5.16 5.56
CA LEU A 39 -9.54 4.75 5.51
C LEU A 39 -9.39 3.32 5.01
N ASN A 40 -10.14 2.37 5.57
CA ASN A 40 -10.08 0.96 5.14
C ASN A 40 -10.47 0.80 3.67
N MET A 41 -11.50 1.51 3.18
CA MET A 41 -11.86 1.50 1.77
C MET A 41 -10.69 1.97 0.88
N TYR A 42 -9.96 3.03 1.28
CA TYR A 42 -8.78 3.48 0.53
C TYR A 42 -7.62 2.48 0.60
N LEU A 43 -7.37 1.86 1.75
CA LEU A 43 -6.35 0.82 1.89
C LEU A 43 -6.66 -0.42 1.05
N PHE A 44 -7.92 -0.86 1.00
CA PHE A 44 -8.34 -1.97 0.15
C PHE A 44 -8.18 -1.64 -1.34
N LYS A 45 -8.52 -0.42 -1.76
CA LYS A 45 -8.26 0.04 -3.14
C LYS A 45 -6.77 0.11 -3.45
N ALA A 46 -5.94 0.56 -2.51
CA ALA A 46 -4.49 0.60 -2.69
C ALA A 46 -3.91 -0.81 -2.84
N LEU A 47 -4.33 -1.76 -2.00
CA LEU A 47 -3.97 -3.18 -2.14
C LEU A 47 -4.39 -3.75 -3.49
N ASP A 48 -5.62 -3.48 -3.91
CA ASP A 48 -6.16 -3.94 -5.19
C ASP A 48 -5.36 -3.39 -6.39
N ASN A 49 -4.95 -2.12 -6.33
CA ASN A 49 -4.10 -1.52 -7.34
C ASN A 49 -2.73 -2.20 -7.45
N GLU A 50 -2.12 -2.60 -6.33
CA GLU A 50 -0.86 -3.35 -6.33
C GLU A 50 -1.03 -4.76 -6.91
N ILE A 51 -2.16 -5.41 -6.65
CA ILE A 51 -2.50 -6.71 -7.28
C ILE A 51 -2.64 -6.55 -8.80
N LEU A 52 -3.34 -5.50 -9.25
CA LEU A 52 -3.49 -5.21 -10.68
C LEU A 52 -2.16 -4.84 -11.34
N LEU A 53 -1.29 -4.12 -10.65
CA LEU A 53 0.07 -3.82 -11.12
C LEU A 53 0.86 -5.11 -11.31
N TRP A 54 0.77 -6.04 -10.36
CA TRP A 54 1.42 -7.34 -10.44
C TRP A 54 0.85 -8.18 -11.59
N LEU A 55 -0.46 -8.36 -11.68
CA LEU A 55 -1.13 -9.15 -12.72
C LEU A 55 -0.74 -8.70 -14.14
N LYS A 56 -0.60 -7.39 -14.36
CA LYS A 56 -0.18 -6.82 -15.65
C LYS A 56 1.28 -7.08 -16.01
N ASN A 57 2.10 -7.53 -15.04
CA ASN A 57 3.55 -7.59 -15.14
C ASN A 57 4.12 -8.86 -14.49
N LEU A 58 3.42 -10.00 -14.62
CA LEU A 58 3.79 -11.28 -14.00
C LEU A 58 5.19 -11.77 -14.35
N ASP A 59 5.70 -11.39 -15.53
CA ASP A 59 7.02 -11.72 -16.04
C ASP A 59 8.11 -10.72 -15.65
N ASN A 60 7.75 -9.58 -15.03
CA ASN A 60 8.70 -8.55 -14.64
C ASN A 60 9.06 -8.65 -13.16
N GLY A 61 10.17 -9.32 -12.87
CA GLY A 61 10.67 -9.51 -11.50
C GLY A 61 10.87 -8.21 -10.70
N SER A 62 11.18 -7.08 -11.36
CA SER A 62 11.30 -5.78 -10.67
C SER A 62 9.96 -5.25 -10.20
N ILE A 63 8.93 -5.34 -11.05
CA ILE A 63 7.57 -4.91 -10.71
C ILE A 63 6.97 -5.85 -9.67
N VAL A 64 7.15 -7.15 -9.82
CA VAL A 64 6.74 -8.15 -8.81
C VAL A 64 7.37 -7.84 -7.45
N THR A 65 8.66 -7.50 -7.42
CA THR A 65 9.34 -7.13 -6.17
C THR A 65 8.80 -5.85 -5.57
N LEU A 66 8.51 -4.84 -6.40
CA LEU A 66 7.92 -3.58 -5.94
C LEU A 66 6.52 -3.80 -5.38
N ALA A 67 5.64 -4.46 -6.14
CA ALA A 67 4.26 -4.73 -5.72
C ALA A 67 4.22 -5.57 -4.43
N SER A 68 5.05 -6.62 -4.35
CA SER A 68 5.13 -7.46 -3.14
C SER A 68 5.55 -6.67 -1.91
N ARG A 69 6.53 -5.77 -2.03
CA ARG A 69 6.94 -4.88 -0.94
C ARG A 69 5.80 -3.92 -0.56
N ASN A 70 5.17 -3.28 -1.54
CA ASN A 70 4.10 -2.32 -1.29
C ASN A 70 2.92 -2.98 -0.58
N ILE A 71 2.53 -4.19 -1.00
CA ILE A 71 1.50 -5.00 -0.34
C ILE A 71 1.88 -5.30 1.11
N PHE A 72 3.11 -5.71 1.39
CA PHE A 72 3.57 -5.96 2.75
C PHE A 72 3.47 -4.70 3.63
N GLU A 73 3.94 -3.56 3.13
CA GLU A 73 3.86 -2.29 3.85
C GLU A 73 2.41 -1.83 4.06
N LEU A 74 1.54 -2.00 3.04
CA LEU A 74 0.10 -1.74 3.15
C LEU A 74 -0.57 -2.65 4.17
N TYR A 75 -0.19 -3.92 4.26
CA TYR A 75 -0.70 -4.83 5.29
C TYR A 75 -0.28 -4.39 6.70
N LEU A 76 0.97 -3.94 6.89
CA LEU A 76 1.41 -3.38 8.17
C LEU A 76 0.62 -2.12 8.57
N ILE A 77 0.36 -1.23 7.60
CA ILE A 77 -0.48 -0.05 7.82
C ILE A 77 -1.90 -0.50 8.20
N LEU A 78 -2.46 -1.44 7.45
CA LEU A 78 -3.82 -1.96 7.65
C LEU A 78 -4.03 -2.47 9.07
N ILE A 79 -3.13 -3.32 9.57
CA ILE A 79 -3.26 -3.84 10.94
C ILE A 79 -3.00 -2.76 12.00
N GLU A 80 -2.07 -1.83 11.76
CA GLU A 80 -1.74 -0.75 12.70
C GLU A 80 -2.90 0.23 12.89
N VAL A 81 -3.50 0.73 11.81
CA VAL A 81 -4.56 1.75 11.88
C VAL A 81 -5.87 1.20 12.44
N ASN A 82 -6.05 -0.13 12.39
CA ASN A 82 -7.23 -0.80 12.93
C ASN A 82 -7.04 -1.32 14.38
N GLN A 83 -5.84 -1.17 14.97
CA GLN A 83 -5.63 -1.55 16.37
C GLN A 83 -6.20 -0.55 17.37
N ASN A 84 -6.10 0.76 17.07
CA ASN A 84 -6.60 1.82 17.93
C ASN A 84 -6.78 3.13 17.16
N GLU A 85 -7.65 3.99 17.69
CA GLU A 85 -7.98 5.29 17.08
C GLU A 85 -6.77 6.23 16.97
N HIS A 86 -5.83 6.16 17.91
CA HIS A 86 -4.63 7.00 17.89
C HIS A 86 -3.73 6.69 16.68
N SER A 87 -3.51 5.41 16.36
CA SER A 87 -2.76 4.99 15.17
C SER A 87 -3.43 5.44 13.87
N MET A 88 -4.77 5.31 13.76
CA MET A 88 -5.53 5.84 12.63
C MET A 88 -5.31 7.35 12.46
N LYS A 89 -5.48 8.12 13.54
CA LYS A 89 -5.34 9.58 13.49
C LYS A 89 -3.90 10.00 13.16
N ARG A 90 -2.88 9.27 13.66
CA ARG A 90 -1.47 9.49 13.30
C ARG A 90 -1.22 9.27 11.80
N PHE A 91 -1.84 8.26 11.19
CA PHE A 91 -1.73 8.02 9.75
C PHE A 91 -2.34 9.16 8.93
N PHE A 92 -3.49 9.69 9.33
CA PHE A 92 -4.07 10.87 8.69
C PHE A 92 -3.22 12.13 8.87
N ALA A 93 -2.62 12.36 10.04
CA ALA A 93 -1.71 13.48 10.26
C ALA A 93 -0.48 13.41 9.33
N GLN A 94 -0.01 12.21 9.02
CA GLN A 94 1.08 12.00 8.08
C GLN A 94 0.70 12.43 6.65
N LEU A 95 -0.53 12.19 6.19
CA LEU A 95 -0.98 12.61 4.85
C LEU A 95 -0.80 14.12 4.63
N GLY A 96 -1.11 14.94 5.64
CA GLY A 96 -0.93 16.39 5.57
C GLY A 96 0.54 16.77 5.35
N ASN A 97 1.43 16.23 6.17
CA ASN A 97 2.87 16.48 6.06
C ASN A 97 3.43 15.96 4.73
N ASP A 98 3.07 14.74 4.33
CA ASP A 98 3.54 14.13 3.08
C ASP A 98 3.11 14.96 1.86
N ARG A 99 1.89 15.53 1.88
CA ARG A 99 1.41 16.44 0.83
C ARG A 99 2.23 17.73 0.78
N ASP A 100 2.40 18.39 1.93
CA ASP A 100 3.13 19.65 2.03
C ASP A 100 4.58 19.47 1.55
N GLU A 101 5.27 18.42 2.02
CA GLU A 101 6.64 18.09 1.60
C GLU A 101 6.76 17.76 0.10
N LEU A 102 5.81 16.98 -0.45
CA LEU A 102 5.80 16.63 -1.87
C LEU A 102 5.57 17.87 -2.75
N ASN A 103 4.61 18.71 -2.35
CA ASN A 103 4.24 19.90 -3.10
C ASN A 103 5.38 20.92 -3.11
N ASP A 104 6.02 21.14 -1.96
CA ASP A 104 7.21 22.00 -1.87
C ASP A 104 8.34 21.48 -2.75
N ALA A 105 8.64 20.17 -2.69
CA ALA A 105 9.68 19.56 -3.52
C ALA A 105 9.38 19.69 -5.02
N PHE A 106 8.11 19.50 -5.41
CA PHE A 106 7.66 19.65 -6.79
C PHE A 106 7.80 21.11 -7.28
N MET A 107 7.30 22.07 -6.51
CA MET A 107 7.38 23.50 -6.84
C MET A 107 8.82 23.97 -6.98
N ASN A 108 9.67 23.62 -6.03
CA ASN A 108 11.11 23.93 -6.07
C ASN A 108 11.78 23.33 -7.32
N LYS A 109 11.38 22.12 -7.72
CA LYS A 109 11.93 21.48 -8.92
C LYS A 109 11.46 22.19 -10.20
N CYS A 110 10.19 22.57 -10.29
CA CYS A 110 9.63 23.32 -11.41
C CYS A 110 10.37 24.65 -11.60
N GLU A 111 10.56 25.41 -10.52
CA GLU A 111 11.33 26.66 -10.56
C GLU A 111 12.77 26.43 -11.01
N ALA A 112 13.46 25.44 -10.43
CA ALA A 112 14.85 25.14 -10.76
C ALA A 112 15.08 24.73 -12.23
N VAL A 113 14.05 24.22 -12.91
CA VAL A 113 14.14 23.83 -14.33
C VAL A 113 13.44 24.82 -15.27
N GLY A 114 12.93 25.96 -14.75
CA GLY A 114 12.21 26.96 -15.53
C GLY A 114 10.88 26.46 -16.09
N TYR A 115 10.25 25.47 -15.43
CA TYR A 115 8.91 25.00 -15.78
C TYR A 115 7.87 25.88 -15.09
N GLU A 116 7.18 26.71 -15.87
CA GLU A 116 6.13 27.59 -15.36
C GLU A 116 4.81 26.82 -15.20
N LEU A 117 4.30 26.80 -13.97
CA LEU A 117 2.96 26.31 -13.65
C LEU A 117 1.91 27.39 -13.88
N SER A 118 0.75 26.99 -14.39
CA SER A 118 -0.39 27.90 -14.45
C SER A 118 -0.86 28.27 -13.04
N ASP A 119 -1.53 29.41 -12.90
CA ASP A 119 -2.07 29.82 -11.60
C ASP A 119 -3.12 28.82 -11.07
N ASN A 120 -3.84 28.14 -11.97
CA ASN A 120 -4.75 27.07 -11.59
C ASN A 120 -4.01 25.86 -10.99
N ASP A 121 -2.90 25.45 -11.59
CA ASP A 121 -2.10 24.33 -11.07
C ASP A 121 -1.50 24.67 -9.70
N LYS A 122 -1.00 25.90 -9.53
CA LYS A 122 -0.51 26.39 -8.23
C LYS A 122 -1.59 26.34 -7.16
N ASN A 123 -2.81 26.78 -7.49
CA ASN A 123 -3.93 26.77 -6.54
C ASN A 123 -4.31 25.33 -6.13
N ILE A 124 -4.30 24.37 -7.06
CA ILE A 124 -4.57 22.95 -6.75
C ILE A 124 -3.48 22.39 -5.82
N ILE A 125 -2.22 22.69 -6.11
CA ILE A 125 -1.08 22.25 -5.30
C ILE A 125 -1.15 22.85 -3.89
N GLN A 126 -1.50 24.13 -3.77
CA GLN A 126 -1.54 24.88 -2.52
C GLN A 126 -2.87 24.76 -1.75
N GLU A 127 -3.85 24.00 -2.25
CA GLU A 127 -5.13 23.82 -1.56
C GLU A 127 -4.92 23.18 -0.18
N GLU A 128 -5.31 23.89 0.87
CA GLU A 128 -5.17 23.41 2.24
C GLU A 128 -6.11 22.21 2.48
N LEU A 129 -5.57 21.15 3.09
CA LEU A 129 -6.39 20.07 3.63
C LEU A 129 -7.14 20.57 4.86
N ASP A 130 -8.40 20.18 5.00
CA ASP A 130 -9.13 20.38 6.25
C ASP A 130 -8.49 19.52 7.36
N LYS A 131 -7.69 20.18 8.22
CA LYS A 131 -6.96 19.56 9.35
C LYS A 131 -7.84 19.40 10.60
N SER A 132 -9.10 19.86 10.58
CA SER A 132 -10.04 19.87 11.71
C SER A 132 -10.20 18.53 12.48
N PRO A 133 -10.11 17.33 11.86
CA PRO A 133 -10.24 16.09 12.61
C PRO A 133 -8.99 15.65 13.41
N PHE A 134 -7.86 16.37 13.31
CA PHE A 134 -6.52 15.83 13.63
C PHE A 134 -5.64 16.74 14.50
N GLU A 135 -6.24 17.66 15.25
CA GLU A 135 -5.48 18.52 16.17
C GLU A 135 -4.83 17.70 17.32
N ASN A 136 -3.62 18.10 17.72
CA ASN A 136 -2.89 17.60 18.91
C ASN A 136 -2.36 16.15 18.85
N ILE A 137 -2.12 15.58 17.66
CA ILE A 137 -1.48 14.25 17.53
C ILE A 137 0.00 14.42 17.25
N GLU A 138 0.84 13.58 17.85
CA GLU A 138 2.26 13.51 17.52
C GLU A 138 2.46 13.09 16.05
N THR A 139 3.04 13.99 15.26
CA THR A 139 3.33 13.82 13.83
C THR A 139 4.61 13.03 13.60
N HIS A 140 4.65 11.78 14.09
CA HIS A 140 5.72 10.85 13.75
C HIS A 140 5.29 9.97 12.58
N CYS A 141 6.05 10.02 11.47
CA CYS A 141 5.79 9.17 10.31
C CYS A 141 5.78 7.68 10.68
N PHE A 142 4.92 6.91 10.02
CA PHE A 142 4.90 5.45 10.11
C PHE A 142 6.21 4.89 9.57
N ARG A 143 7.14 4.58 10.47
CA ARG A 143 8.39 3.90 10.10
C ARG A 143 8.08 2.43 9.89
N MET A 144 8.03 1.97 8.64
CA MET A 144 7.69 0.58 8.29
C MET A 144 8.50 -0.46 9.06
N ARG A 145 9.80 -0.21 9.29
CA ARG A 145 10.65 -1.08 10.13
C ARG A 145 10.13 -1.21 11.55
N TYR A 146 9.67 -0.11 12.13
CA TYR A 146 9.10 -0.10 13.49
C TYR A 146 7.79 -0.88 13.52
N LEU A 147 6.90 -0.65 12.56
CA LEU A 147 5.64 -1.41 12.46
C LEU A 147 5.90 -2.91 12.30
N ALA A 148 6.82 -3.28 11.40
CA ALA A 148 7.22 -4.65 11.19
C ALA A 148 7.71 -5.29 12.50
N LYS A 149 8.56 -4.60 13.26
CA LYS A 149 8.99 -5.07 14.58
C LYS A 149 7.84 -5.22 15.56
N THR A 150 6.97 -4.22 15.66
CA THR A 150 5.81 -4.22 16.58
C THR A 150 4.85 -5.36 16.29
N HIS A 151 4.63 -5.69 15.01
CA HIS A 151 3.70 -6.74 14.57
C HIS A 151 4.36 -8.10 14.33
N GLY A 152 5.64 -8.27 14.68
CA GLY A 152 6.34 -9.55 14.57
C GLY A 152 6.80 -9.95 13.15
N TYR A 153 6.90 -8.99 12.23
CA TYR A 153 7.31 -9.16 10.83
C TYR A 153 8.69 -8.54 10.52
N GLN A 154 9.57 -8.44 11.52
CA GLN A 154 10.88 -7.81 11.31
C GLN A 154 11.72 -8.56 10.25
N GLU A 155 11.67 -9.89 10.23
CA GLU A 155 12.41 -10.71 9.26
C GLU A 155 11.90 -10.47 7.83
N ASP A 156 10.58 -10.38 7.63
CA ASP A 156 9.98 -10.05 6.34
C ASP A 156 10.38 -8.64 5.87
N TYR A 157 10.42 -7.67 6.79
CA TYR A 157 10.91 -6.33 6.48
C TYR A 157 12.37 -6.34 6.04
N ASP A 158 13.24 -7.00 6.80
CA ASP A 158 14.67 -7.08 6.47
C ASP A 158 14.88 -7.80 5.13
N PHE A 159 14.07 -8.82 4.82
CA PHE A 159 14.02 -9.51 3.53
C PHE A 159 13.62 -8.57 2.37
N PHE A 160 12.46 -7.92 2.47
CA PHE A 160 11.98 -7.00 1.43
C PHE A 160 12.94 -5.83 1.22
N TYR A 161 13.43 -5.22 2.31
CA TYR A 161 14.39 -4.13 2.24
C TYR A 161 15.65 -4.53 1.47
N LYS A 162 16.22 -5.70 1.81
CA LYS A 162 17.44 -6.19 1.15
C LYS A 162 17.20 -6.51 -0.32
N LEU A 163 16.10 -7.19 -0.64
CA LEU A 163 15.82 -7.59 -2.02
C LEU A 163 15.41 -6.42 -2.90
N SER A 164 14.57 -5.49 -2.43
CA SER A 164 14.26 -4.26 -3.15
C SER A 164 15.54 -3.47 -3.47
N SER A 165 16.49 -3.40 -2.53
CA SER A 165 17.79 -2.75 -2.74
C SER A 165 18.63 -3.38 -3.85
N LYS A 166 18.47 -4.68 -4.11
CA LYS A 166 19.28 -5.43 -5.08
C LYS A 166 18.57 -5.76 -6.39
N LEU A 167 17.25 -5.88 -6.38
CA LEU A 167 16.43 -6.32 -7.51
C LEU A 167 15.64 -5.17 -8.15
N ILE A 168 15.38 -4.07 -7.43
CA ILE A 168 14.69 -2.89 -7.99
C ILE A 168 15.71 -1.83 -8.41
N HIS A 169 16.62 -1.44 -7.53
CA HIS A 169 17.63 -0.42 -7.85
C HIS A 169 18.70 -0.92 -8.82
N PRO A 170 19.29 -0.03 -9.65
CA PRO A 170 20.40 -0.36 -10.52
C PRO A 170 21.65 -0.66 -9.70
N SER A 171 21.76 -1.91 -9.26
CA SER A 171 22.91 -2.46 -8.53
C SER A 171 23.74 -3.33 -9.47
N ALA A 172 25.04 -3.53 -9.15
CA ALA A 172 25.89 -4.45 -9.91
C ALA A 172 25.26 -5.86 -10.00
N TYR A 173 24.57 -6.29 -8.95
CA TYR A 173 23.86 -7.56 -8.95
C TYR A 173 22.68 -7.57 -9.94
N LYS A 174 21.89 -6.49 -9.99
CA LYS A 174 20.80 -6.36 -10.98
C LYS A 174 21.31 -6.35 -12.43
N VAL A 175 22.43 -5.66 -12.67
CA VAL A 175 22.97 -5.46 -14.02
C VAL A 175 23.71 -6.71 -14.53
N LEU A 176 24.41 -7.43 -13.66
CA LEU A 176 25.35 -8.48 -14.06
C LEU A 176 25.00 -9.87 -13.52
N GLY A 177 24.19 -9.96 -12.47
CA GLY A 177 24.13 -11.15 -11.60
C GLY A 177 22.75 -11.76 -11.40
N VAL A 178 21.67 -11.12 -11.86
CA VAL A 178 20.32 -11.66 -11.79
C VAL A 178 19.77 -11.89 -13.19
N VAL A 179 19.25 -13.10 -13.41
CA VAL A 179 18.48 -13.44 -14.62
C VAL A 179 17.00 -13.36 -14.29
N ASP A 180 16.15 -13.08 -15.28
CA ASP A 180 14.71 -12.88 -15.05
C ASP A 180 14.01 -14.09 -14.43
N ALA A 181 14.53 -15.31 -14.65
CA ALA A 181 14.04 -16.56 -14.04
C ALA A 181 14.70 -16.90 -12.68
N SER A 182 15.21 -15.91 -11.96
CA SER A 182 15.92 -16.09 -10.70
C SER A 182 14.98 -16.60 -9.58
N PRO A 183 15.38 -17.63 -8.80
CA PRO A 183 14.58 -18.13 -7.67
C PRO A 183 14.26 -17.06 -6.61
N GLN A 184 15.06 -16.00 -6.53
CA GLN A 184 14.82 -14.85 -5.66
C GLN A 184 13.48 -14.19 -5.98
N TYR A 185 13.10 -14.09 -7.26
CA TYR A 185 11.79 -13.57 -7.66
C TYR A 185 10.66 -14.52 -7.27
N GLU A 186 10.88 -15.84 -7.31
CA GLU A 186 9.89 -16.82 -6.84
C GLU A 186 9.62 -16.66 -5.33
N VAL A 187 10.66 -16.50 -4.52
CA VAL A 187 10.50 -16.29 -3.06
C VAL A 187 9.81 -14.97 -2.76
N VAL A 188 10.19 -13.90 -3.45
CA VAL A 188 9.52 -12.60 -3.35
C VAL A 188 8.03 -12.72 -3.67
N ALA A 189 7.70 -13.42 -4.76
CA ALA A 189 6.32 -13.64 -5.16
C ALA A 189 5.53 -14.45 -4.12
N MET A 190 6.13 -15.49 -3.53
CA MET A 190 5.48 -16.26 -2.45
C MET A 190 5.22 -15.40 -1.21
N THR A 191 6.22 -14.62 -0.77
CA THR A 191 6.08 -13.76 0.40
C THR A 191 5.06 -12.65 0.14
N GLY A 192 5.09 -12.03 -1.04
CA GLY A 192 4.09 -11.05 -1.46
C GLY A 192 2.69 -11.63 -1.41
N TYR A 193 2.47 -12.79 -2.04
CA TYR A 193 1.20 -13.50 -2.01
C TYR A 193 0.70 -13.78 -0.58
N HIS A 194 1.57 -14.26 0.32
CA HIS A 194 1.21 -14.50 1.71
C HIS A 194 0.62 -13.25 2.38
N PHE A 195 1.21 -12.07 2.14
CA PHE A 195 0.68 -10.81 2.67
C PHE A 195 -0.58 -10.32 1.94
N ILE A 196 -0.73 -10.59 0.64
CA ILE A 196 -2.00 -10.33 -0.07
C ILE A 196 -3.12 -11.15 0.59
N SER A 197 -2.93 -12.45 0.77
CA SER A 197 -3.93 -13.34 1.36
C SER A 197 -4.36 -12.83 2.73
N LYS A 198 -3.40 -12.47 3.60
CA LYS A 198 -3.68 -11.90 4.92
C LYS A 198 -4.45 -10.58 4.85
N ALA A 199 -4.12 -9.72 3.90
CA ALA A 199 -4.80 -8.44 3.74
C ALA A 199 -6.23 -8.61 3.21
N THR A 200 -6.44 -9.54 2.28
CA THR A 200 -7.77 -9.90 1.76
C THR A 200 -8.63 -10.54 2.85
N ASP A 201 -8.09 -11.47 3.62
CA ASP A 201 -8.79 -12.08 4.76
C ASP A 201 -9.25 -11.01 5.76
N PHE A 202 -8.36 -10.06 6.08
CA PHE A 202 -8.70 -8.91 6.92
C PHE A 202 -9.83 -8.08 6.31
N ALA A 203 -9.79 -7.78 5.01
CA ALA A 203 -10.78 -6.95 4.34
C ALA A 203 -12.18 -7.60 4.34
N VAL A 204 -12.23 -8.90 4.03
CA VAL A 204 -13.46 -9.71 4.07
C VAL A 204 -14.02 -9.76 5.49
N ASP A 205 -13.17 -10.01 6.49
CA ASP A 205 -13.58 -10.02 7.90
C ASP A 205 -14.13 -8.65 8.34
N PHE A 206 -13.42 -7.58 7.99
CA PHE A 206 -13.81 -6.22 8.30
C PHE A 206 -15.19 -5.91 7.69
N TYR A 207 -15.40 -6.26 6.42
CA TYR A 207 -16.66 -6.08 5.71
C TYR A 207 -17.81 -6.87 6.35
N ASN A 208 -17.60 -8.17 6.62
CA ASN A 208 -18.64 -9.03 7.19
C ASN A 208 -19.06 -8.58 8.58
N LYS A 209 -18.08 -8.24 9.44
CA LYS A 209 -18.35 -7.83 10.83
C LYS A 209 -19.00 -6.45 10.93
N ASN A 210 -18.62 -5.51 10.06
CA ASN A 210 -18.95 -4.10 10.25
C ASN A 210 -19.94 -3.54 9.23
N VAL A 211 -20.04 -4.12 8.02
CA VAL A 211 -20.89 -3.59 6.95
C VAL A 211 -22.13 -4.45 6.75
N VAL A 212 -21.97 -5.78 6.67
CA VAL A 212 -23.10 -6.70 6.45
C VAL A 212 -24.00 -6.78 7.68
N LEU A 213 -23.42 -6.97 8.87
CA LEU A 213 -24.20 -7.05 10.11
C LEU A 213 -24.89 -5.72 10.46
N ALA A 214 -24.30 -4.58 10.11
CA ALA A 214 -24.93 -3.27 10.30
C ALA A 214 -26.19 -3.11 9.43
N LYS A 215 -26.19 -3.64 8.19
CA LYS A 215 -27.35 -3.62 7.27
C LYS A 215 -28.46 -4.59 7.66
N HIS A 216 -28.15 -5.66 8.42
CA HIS A 216 -29.16 -6.61 8.90
C HIS A 216 -29.83 -6.20 10.21
N ASN A 217 -29.24 -5.27 10.96
CA ASN A 217 -29.76 -4.77 12.24
C ASN A 217 -30.51 -3.43 12.11
N THR A 218 -30.72 -2.95 10.89
CA THR A 218 -31.54 -1.78 10.51
C THR A 218 -32.71 -2.23 9.66
#